data_AF-A0ABC9TRR3-F1
#
_entry.id   AF-A0ABC9TRR3-F1
#
_cell.length_a   1.000
_cell.length_b   1.000
_cell.length_c   1.000
_cell.angle_alpha   90.00
_cell.angle_beta   90.00
_cell.angle_gamma   90.00
#
_symmetry.space_group_name_H-M   'P 1'
#
loop_
_entity.id
_entity.type
_entity.pdbx_description
1 polymer ?
#
loop_
_entity_poly.entity_id
_entity_poly.type
_entity_poly.pdbx_seq_one_letter_code
_entity_poly.pdbx_strand_id
1 'polypeptide(L)' 'MHTDVREYINLCRVKRGNITEAELARRTGQTPQNMNNKYKRNTFKISELEKVAEALGAELKISFIDKETGEPII' A
#
# COMPACT_ATOMS: atom_id res chain seq x y z
N MET A 1 -10.99 10.49 8.58
CA MET A 1 -10.71 10.04 7.20
C MET A 1 -10.54 8.53 7.22
N HIS A 2 -11.46 7.78 6.64
CA HIS A 2 -11.22 6.36 6.35
C HIS A 2 -10.51 6.30 5.01
N THR A 3 -9.18 6.34 5.01
CA THR A 3 -8.41 6.25 3.78
C THR A 3 -8.37 4.80 3.34
N ASP A 4 -9.04 4.49 2.23
CA ASP A 4 -8.99 3.18 1.60
C ASP A 4 -7.54 2.85 1.19
N VAL A 5 -7.12 1.59 1.29
CA VAL A 5 -5.75 1.16 0.99
C VAL A 5 -5.36 1.55 -0.44
N ARG A 6 -6.30 1.51 -1.39
CA ARG A 6 -6.09 1.98 -2.75
C ARG A 6 -5.77 3.47 -2.80
N GLU A 7 -6.54 4.29 -2.11
CA GLU A 7 -6.36 5.75 -2.08
C GLU A 7 -4.98 6.09 -1.51
N TYR A 8 -4.58 5.40 -0.44
CA TYR A 8 -3.25 5.56 0.15
C TYR A 8 -2.14 5.21 -0.85
N ILE A 9 -2.22 4.05 -1.49
CA ILE A 9 -1.23 3.63 -2.50
C ILE A 9 -1.18 4.61 -3.67
N ASN A 10 -2.34 5.13 -4.12
CA ASN A 10 -2.41 6.14 -5.17
C ASN A 10 -1.68 7.42 -4.79
N LEU A 11 -1.89 7.93 -3.58
CA LEU A 11 -1.21 9.13 -3.08
C LEU A 11 0.30 8.92 -3.00
N CYS A 12 0.75 7.77 -2.47
CA CYS A 12 2.18 7.44 -2.42
C CYS A 12 2.80 7.41 -3.81
N ARG A 13 2.11 6.79 -4.78
CA ARG A 13 2.57 6.68 -6.17
C ARG A 13 2.73 8.04 -6.86
N VAL A 14 1.77 8.95 -6.65
CA VAL A 14 1.83 10.34 -7.15
C VAL A 14 3.03 11.08 -6.54
N LYS A 15 3.23 10.97 -5.22
CA LYS A 15 4.35 11.61 -4.51
C LYS A 15 5.73 11.05 -4.89
N ARG A 16 5.80 9.78 -5.30
CA ARG A 16 7.04 9.08 -5.68
C ARG A 16 7.27 9.10 -7.19
N GLY A 17 7.10 10.27 -7.81
CA GLY A 17 7.38 10.47 -9.24
C GLY A 17 6.24 10.11 -10.18
N ASN A 18 5.01 10.03 -9.66
CA ASN A 18 3.79 9.81 -10.46
C ASN A 18 3.85 8.59 -11.40
N ILE A 19 4.40 7.48 -10.91
CA ILE A 19 4.41 6.23 -11.69
C ILE A 19 2.95 5.77 -11.95
N THR A 20 2.72 4.93 -12.96
CA THR A 20 1.35 4.48 -13.28
C THR A 20 0.95 3.27 -12.43
N GLU A 21 -0.35 2.99 -12.28
CA GLU A 21 -0.81 1.76 -11.61
C GLU A 21 -0.29 0.49 -12.30
N ALA A 22 -0.20 0.51 -13.64
CA ALA A 22 0.34 -0.60 -14.41
C ALA A 22 1.84 -0.81 -14.16
N GLU A 23 2.61 0.27 -14.03
CA GLU A 23 4.02 0.22 -13.68
C GLU A 23 4.23 -0.31 -12.26
N LEU A 24 3.46 0.19 -11.29
CA LEU A 24 3.51 -0.33 -9.91
C LEU A 24 3.17 -1.83 -9.85
N ALA A 25 2.17 -2.28 -10.61
CA ALA A 25 1.84 -3.69 -10.71
C ALA A 25 3.05 -4.52 -11.18
N ARG A 26 3.72 -4.07 -12.24
CA ARG A 26 4.91 -4.74 -12.79
C ARG A 26 6.06 -4.79 -11.78
N ARG A 27 6.35 -3.67 -11.11
CA ARG A 27 7.40 -3.60 -10.06
C ARG A 27 7.14 -4.52 -8.89
N THR A 28 5.87 -4.75 -8.56
CA THR A 28 5.47 -5.68 -7.48
C THR A 28 5.32 -7.13 -7.96
N GLY A 29 5.69 -7.44 -9.20
CA GLY A 29 5.60 -8.80 -9.77
C GLY A 29 4.17 -9.24 -10.11
N GLN A 30 3.27 -8.29 -10.33
CA GLN A 30 1.84 -8.53 -10.59
C GLN A 30 1.44 -8.03 -11.98
N THR A 31 0.35 -8.60 -12.50
CA THR A 31 -0.31 -8.01 -13.67
C THR A 31 -1.17 -6.81 -13.25
N PRO A 32 -1.35 -5.80 -14.13
CA PRO A 32 -2.26 -4.68 -13.86
C PRO A 32 -3.69 -5.12 -13.55
N GLN A 33 -4.18 -6.19 -14.20
CA GLN A 33 -5.49 -6.79 -13.92
C GLN A 33 -5.58 -7.36 -12.49
N ASN A 34 -4.54 -8.08 -12.03
CA ASN A 34 -4.51 -8.61 -10.67
C ASN A 34 -4.52 -7.48 -9.63
N MET A 35 -3.72 -6.43 -9.85
CA MET A 35 -3.68 -5.29 -8.95
C MET A 35 -5.01 -4.53 -8.90
N ASN A 36 -5.68 -4.34 -10.05
CA ASN A 36 -7.01 -3.74 -10.11
C ASN A 36 -8.07 -4.59 -9.39
N ASN A 37 -7.99 -5.92 -9.51
CA ASN A 37 -8.89 -6.82 -8.78
C ASN A 37 -8.69 -6.72 -7.26
N LYS A 38 -7.44 -6.56 -6.80
CA LYS A 38 -7.13 -6.34 -5.38
C LYS A 38 -7.68 -5.00 -4.87
N TYR A 39 -7.51 -3.94 -5.65
CA TYR A 39 -8.11 -2.64 -5.33
C TYR A 39 -9.63 -2.73 -5.20
N LYS A 40 -10.33 -3.42 -6.11
CA LYS A 40 -11.79 -3.59 -6.02
C LYS A 40 -12.22 -4.38 -4.77
N ARG A 41 -11.43 -5.37 -4.37
CA ARG A 41 -11.70 -6.20 -3.19
C ARG A 41 -11.25 -5.57 -1.88
N ASN A 42 -10.50 -4.47 -1.93
CA ASN A 42 -9.83 -3.84 -0.80
C ASN A 42 -9.09 -4.83 0.12
N THR A 43 -8.42 -5.82 -0.48
CA THR A 43 -7.71 -6.88 0.25
C THR A 43 -6.27 -6.96 -0.22
N PHE A 44 -5.36 -6.50 0.66
CA PHE A 44 -3.92 -6.61 0.51
C PHE A 44 -3.35 -7.38 1.69
N LYS A 45 -2.48 -8.35 1.40
CA LYS A 45 -1.66 -8.96 2.45
C LYS A 45 -0.54 -7.99 2.84
N ILE A 46 -0.03 -8.10 4.06
CA ILE A 46 1.13 -7.31 4.53
C ILE A 46 2.30 -7.42 3.56
N SER A 47 2.63 -8.65 3.14
CA SER A 47 3.70 -8.92 2.17
C SER A 47 3.52 -8.27 0.80
N GLU A 48 2.29 -7.88 0.44
CA GLU A 48 2.02 -7.14 -0.79
C GLU A 48 2.19 -5.64 -0.59
N LEU A 49 1.82 -5.13 0.58
CA LEU A 49 2.11 -3.75 0.97
C LEU A 49 3.61 -3.50 1.12
N GLU A 50 4.37 -4.48 1.62
CA GLU A 50 5.84 -4.42 1.68
C GLU A 50 6.44 -4.28 0.28
N LYS A 51 5.99 -5.10 -0.68
CA LYS A 51 6.41 -4.97 -2.09
C LYS A 51 6.04 -3.64 -2.70
N VAL A 52 4.85 -3.11 -2.39
CA VAL A 52 4.45 -1.77 -2.83
C VAL A 52 5.37 -0.71 -2.25
N ALA A 53 5.71 -0.79 -0.95
CA ALA A 53 6.63 0.14 -0.30
C ALA A 53 8.01 0.08 -0.96
N GLU A 54 8.57 -1.12 -1.16
CA GLU A 54 9.86 -1.33 -1.83
C GLU A 54 9.87 -0.75 -3.25
N ALA A 55 8.82 -1.03 -4.05
CA ALA A 55 8.68 -0.50 -5.41
C ALA A 55 8.58 1.03 -5.48
N LEU A 56 8.20 1.67 -4.37
CA LEU A 56 8.08 3.12 -4.19
C LEU A 56 9.29 3.73 -3.46
N GLY A 57 10.32 2.93 -3.12
CA GLY A 57 11.48 3.38 -2.35
C GLY A 57 11.11 3.83 -0.94
N ALA A 58 10.19 3.11 -0.30
CA ALA A 58 9.69 3.37 1.04
C ALA A 58 9.79 2.11 1.92
N GLU A 59 9.69 2.30 3.23
CA GLU A 59 9.60 1.23 4.22
C GLU A 59 8.17 1.15 4.75
N LEU A 60 7.62 -0.06 4.86
CA LEU A 60 6.34 -0.29 5.52
C LEU A 60 6.55 -0.43 7.02
N LYS A 61 5.91 0.44 7.82
CA LYS A 61 5.83 0.30 9.27
C LYS A 61 4.41 -0.04 9.68
N ILE A 62 4.26 -1.09 10.47
CA ILE A 62 2.99 -1.51 11.07
C ILE A 62 3.14 -1.45 12.57
N SER A 63 2.21 -0.77 13.23
CA SER A 63 2.14 -0.66 14.68
C SER A 63 0.72 -0.92 15.13
N PHE A 64 0.57 -1.72 16.19
CA PHE A 64 -0.70 -1.86 16.88
C PHE A 64 -0.77 -0.77 17.94
N ILE A 65 -1.78 0.09 17.86
CA ILE A 65 -1.96 1.21 18.77
C ILE A 65 -2.99 0.82 19.81
N ASP A 66 -2.62 0.94 21.09
CA ASP A 66 -3.52 0.76 22.20
C ASP A 66 -4.61 1.86 22.19
N LYS A 67 -5.87 1.48 22.33
CA LYS A 67 -6.99 2.41 22.17
C LYS A 67 -7.21 3.33 23.37
N GLU A 68 -6.66 2.99 24.53
CA GLU A 68 -6.85 3.75 25.76
C GLU A 68 -5.74 4.78 25.94
N THR A 69 -4.50 4.37 25.71
CA THR A 69 -3.30 5.20 25.85
C THR A 69 -2.94 5.95 24.57
N GLY A 70 -3.30 5.41 23.40
CA GLY A 70 -2.88 5.95 22.10
C GLY A 70 -1.43 5.64 21.74
N GLU A 71 -0.75 4.77 22.50
CA GLU A 71 0.65 4.41 22.31
C GLU A 71 0.80 3.08 21.55
N PRO A 72 1.93 2.84 20.86
CA PRO A 72 2.23 1.53 20.29
C PRO A 72 2.32 0.46 21.40
N ILE A 73 1.66 -0.68 21.18
CA ILE A 73 1.70 -1.83 22.09
C ILE A 73 3.11 -2.45 22.11
N ILE A 74 3.86 -2.34 21.01
CA ILE A 74 5.23 -2.84 20.81
C ILE A 74 6.09 -1.82 20.05
#